data_AF-A0A3B8XZW6-F1
#
_entry.id   AF-A0A3B8XZW6-F1
#
_cell.length_a   1.000
_cell.length_b   1.000
_cell.length_c   1.000
_cell.angle_alpha   90.00
_cell.angle_beta   90.00
_cell.angle_gamma   90.00
#
_symmetry.space_group_name_H-M   'P 1'
#
loop_
_entity.id
_entity.type
_entity.pdbx_description
1 polymer ?
#
loop_
_entity_poly.entity_id
_entity_poly.type
_entity_poly.pdbx_seq_one_letter_code
_entity_poly.pdbx_strand_id
1 'polypeptide(L)'
;MKRATFETNIDLVGVKIDNLELEDITIKGFIDMSDAKVNSFKIFGTLTDTNSVYLTNFTYNLLNKNSANFLEDKLREMRYIPQPFEQFAKVAKQIGWHKQAEDVLGNLKDKEIQQKIAEKNLPIALGLIIQRFVIGYGYKIEYSFYWSLVFLFIGFFLAAAKNILVKKVQTTLECWQFLQELKKTAQGVLHFYWIMLLEKRNDPKKYYMIIWESFVYTLDALLPIIELEQKHKDIQVSENIFIKSYFYFLNLWGYLVFALLLPLLF
;
A
#
# COMPACT_ATOMS: atom_id res chain seq x y z
N MET A 1 16.77 11.64 -54.93
CA MET A 1 17.11 10.33 -54.33
C MET A 1 16.34 9.25 -55.09
N LYS A 2 16.97 8.14 -55.47
CA LYS A 2 16.28 7.04 -56.14
C LYS A 2 15.72 6.11 -55.06
N ARG A 3 14.40 5.87 -55.06
CA ARG A 3 13.78 4.87 -54.18
C ARG A 3 14.07 3.47 -54.70
N ALA A 4 14.45 2.56 -53.82
CA ALA A 4 14.56 1.15 -54.15
C ALA A 4 13.23 0.46 -53.84
N THR A 5 12.61 -0.14 -54.86
CA THR A 5 11.41 -0.95 -54.68
C THR A 5 11.77 -2.42 -54.83
N PHE A 6 11.56 -3.20 -53.77
CA PHE A 6 11.71 -4.64 -53.80
C PHE A 6 10.33 -5.27 -53.94
N GLU A 7 10.10 -5.92 -55.08
CA GLU A 7 8.87 -6.68 -55.32
C GLU A 7 8.97 -8.12 -54.80
N THR A 8 10.17 -8.56 -54.44
CA THR A 8 10.46 -9.91 -53.95
C THR A 8 10.65 -9.93 -52.43
N ASN A 9 10.60 -11.13 -51.85
CA ASN A 9 10.93 -11.35 -50.46
C ASN A 9 12.42 -11.12 -50.22
N ILE A 10 12.77 -10.58 -49.05
CA ILE A 10 14.14 -10.38 -48.62
C ILE A 10 14.42 -11.37 -47.48
N ASP A 11 15.32 -12.31 -47.73
CA ASP A 11 15.76 -13.31 -46.75
C ASP A 11 17.16 -12.95 -46.22
N LEU A 12 17.22 -12.61 -44.94
CA LEU A 12 18.43 -12.30 -44.19
C LEU A 12 18.66 -13.31 -43.05
N VAL A 13 18.10 -14.51 -43.16
CA VAL A 13 18.13 -15.49 -42.06
C VAL A 13 19.56 -15.90 -41.71
N GLY A 14 19.91 -15.77 -40.43
CA GLY A 14 21.24 -16.13 -39.89
C GLY A 14 22.40 -15.25 -40.34
N VAL A 15 22.14 -14.17 -41.09
CA VAL A 15 23.19 -13.28 -41.63
C VAL A 15 23.80 -12.43 -40.51
N LYS A 16 25.12 -12.25 -40.55
CA LYS A 16 25.85 -11.28 -39.70
C LYS A 16 26.13 -10.02 -40.52
N ILE A 17 25.60 -8.89 -40.08
CA ILE A 17 25.74 -7.60 -40.77
C ILE A 17 26.29 -6.58 -39.78
N ASP A 18 27.38 -5.90 -40.13
CA ASP A 18 27.93 -4.84 -39.27
C ASP A 18 26.99 -3.63 -39.24
N ASN A 19 26.61 -3.13 -40.41
CA ASN A 19 25.70 -1.99 -40.54
C ASN A 19 24.61 -2.33 -41.57
N LEU A 20 23.37 -2.44 -41.12
CA LEU A 20 22.20 -2.55 -41.97
C LEU A 20 21.53 -1.17 -42.04
N GLU A 21 21.66 -0.53 -43.19
CA GLU A 21 21.06 0.78 -43.47
C GLU A 21 20.00 0.62 -44.55
N LEU A 22 18.75 0.96 -44.22
CA LEU A 22 17.61 0.92 -45.12
C LEU A 22 17.20 2.36 -45.43
N GLU A 23 17.40 2.81 -46.67
CA GLU A 23 17.09 4.18 -47.10
C GLU A 23 16.02 4.20 -48.19
N ASP A 24 14.89 4.85 -47.92
CA ASP A 24 13.80 5.06 -48.89
C ASP A 24 13.39 3.79 -49.66
N ILE A 25 13.13 2.72 -48.89
CA ILE A 25 12.83 1.39 -49.42
C ILE A 25 11.32 1.11 -49.36
N THR A 26 10.75 0.64 -50.47
CA THR A 26 9.40 0.05 -50.52
C THR A 26 9.53 -1.45 -50.72
N ILE A 27 9.03 -2.26 -49.78
CA ILE A 27 9.05 -3.72 -49.86
C ILE A 27 7.62 -4.20 -49.94
N LYS A 28 7.22 -4.76 -51.08
CA LYS A 28 5.87 -5.34 -51.25
C LYS A 28 5.75 -6.75 -50.66
N GLY A 29 6.89 -7.44 -50.51
CA GLY A 29 6.99 -8.78 -49.94
C GLY A 29 7.14 -8.77 -48.41
N PHE A 30 7.79 -9.80 -47.89
CA PHE A 30 8.19 -9.87 -46.48
C PHE A 30 9.71 -9.73 -46.32
N ILE A 31 10.12 -9.32 -45.12
CA ILE A 31 11.52 -9.33 -44.70
C ILE A 31 11.67 -10.37 -43.60
N ASP A 32 12.46 -11.40 -43.85
CA ASP A 32 12.84 -12.37 -42.81
C ASP A 32 14.23 -12.05 -42.29
N MET A 33 14.31 -11.62 -41.03
CA MET A 33 15.56 -11.36 -40.31
C MET A 33 15.75 -12.35 -39.16
N SER A 34 15.15 -13.54 -39.27
CA SER A 34 15.26 -14.54 -38.21
C SER A 34 16.72 -14.96 -38.01
N ASP A 35 17.17 -15.06 -36.76
CA ASP A 35 18.55 -15.37 -36.38
C ASP A 35 19.62 -14.37 -36.88
N ALA A 36 19.23 -13.26 -37.53
CA ALA A 36 20.18 -12.29 -38.02
C ALA A 36 20.83 -11.50 -36.85
N LYS A 37 22.12 -11.20 -37.01
CA LYS A 37 22.91 -10.45 -36.03
C LYS A 37 23.41 -9.17 -36.68
N VAL A 38 22.78 -8.06 -36.33
CA VAL A 38 23.03 -6.75 -36.95
C VAL A 38 23.65 -5.81 -35.94
N ASN A 39 24.92 -5.41 -36.09
CA ASN A 39 25.52 -4.54 -35.07
C ASN A 39 24.83 -3.17 -35.01
N SER A 40 24.59 -2.51 -36.14
CA SER A 40 23.84 -1.25 -36.24
C SER A 40 22.68 -1.36 -37.23
N PHE A 41 21.45 -1.08 -36.77
CA PHE A 41 20.26 -1.06 -37.61
C PHE A 41 19.72 0.37 -37.76
N LYS A 42 19.80 0.94 -38.97
CA LYS A 42 19.36 2.31 -39.26
C LYS A 42 18.35 2.35 -40.39
N ILE A 43 17.24 3.03 -40.16
CA ILE A 43 16.25 3.38 -41.17
C ILE A 43 16.37 4.87 -41.44
N PHE A 44 16.56 5.21 -42.71
CA PHE A 44 16.53 6.56 -43.24
C PHE A 44 15.31 6.68 -44.15
N GLY A 45 14.38 7.58 -43.80
CA GLY A 45 13.13 7.75 -44.54
C GLY A 45 11.99 6.82 -44.08
N THR A 46 11.05 6.58 -44.98
CA THR A 46 9.80 5.85 -44.68
C THR A 46 9.85 4.45 -45.26
N LEU A 47 9.69 3.43 -44.41
CA LEU A 47 9.39 2.06 -44.85
C LEU A 47 7.88 1.94 -45.04
N THR A 48 7.45 1.83 -46.31
CA THR A 48 6.03 1.65 -46.66
C THR A 48 5.79 0.23 -47.19
N ASP A 49 4.61 -0.33 -46.90
CA ASP A 49 4.06 -1.59 -47.45
C ASP A 49 4.69 -2.93 -47.01
N THR A 50 5.40 -3.00 -45.89
CA THR A 50 5.83 -4.31 -45.36
C THR A 50 4.66 -5.10 -44.77
N ASN A 51 4.15 -6.08 -45.52
CA ASN A 51 3.08 -6.98 -45.09
C ASN A 51 3.47 -7.81 -43.86
N SER A 52 4.75 -8.22 -43.76
CA SER A 52 5.27 -8.91 -42.58
C SER A 52 6.79 -8.71 -42.45
N VAL A 53 7.24 -8.59 -41.20
CA VAL A 53 8.65 -8.58 -40.82
C VAL A 53 8.83 -9.67 -39.77
N TYR A 54 9.74 -10.61 -40.00
CA TYR A 54 10.03 -11.69 -39.06
C TYR A 54 11.33 -11.36 -38.31
N LEU A 55 11.25 -11.30 -36.98
CA LEU A 55 12.34 -10.88 -36.08
C LEU A 55 12.72 -11.96 -35.07
N THR A 56 12.42 -13.24 -35.33
CA THR A 56 12.69 -14.34 -34.39
C THR A 56 14.20 -14.45 -34.17
N ASN A 57 14.71 -14.39 -32.94
CA ASN A 57 16.16 -14.38 -32.66
C ASN A 57 16.96 -13.25 -33.31
N PHE A 58 16.29 -12.21 -33.80
CA PHE A 58 16.96 -11.02 -34.32
C PHE A 58 17.67 -10.27 -33.19
N THR A 59 18.96 -9.95 -33.38
CA THR A 59 19.76 -9.22 -32.40
C THR A 59 20.43 -8.01 -33.00
N TYR A 60 20.49 -6.93 -32.23
CA TYR A 60 21.18 -5.70 -32.62
C TYR A 60 21.74 -4.94 -31.43
N ASN A 61 22.78 -4.13 -31.66
CA ASN A 61 23.46 -3.38 -30.59
C ASN A 61 23.16 -1.87 -30.64
N LEU A 62 22.95 -1.32 -31.83
CA LEU A 62 22.72 0.11 -32.02
C LEU A 62 21.45 0.35 -32.84
N LEU A 63 20.68 1.34 -32.40
CA LEU A 63 19.48 1.84 -33.08
C LEU A 63 19.55 3.36 -33.23
N ASN A 64 19.12 3.87 -34.38
CA ASN A 64 18.75 5.28 -34.50
C ASN A 64 17.27 5.47 -34.13
N LYS A 65 16.83 6.73 -33.97
CA LYS A 65 15.47 7.06 -33.51
C LYS A 65 14.38 6.54 -34.46
N ASN A 66 14.62 6.62 -35.76
CA ASN A 66 13.67 6.16 -36.77
C ASN A 66 13.52 4.64 -36.75
N SER A 67 14.63 3.90 -36.64
CA SER A 67 14.62 2.45 -36.48
C SER A 67 13.90 2.02 -35.22
N ALA A 68 14.09 2.74 -34.11
CA ALA A 68 13.40 2.42 -32.88
C ALA A 68 11.89 2.62 -32.99
N ASN A 69 11.43 3.75 -33.55
CA ASN A 69 10.00 3.97 -33.76
C ASN A 69 9.41 2.88 -34.68
N PHE A 70 10.10 2.56 -35.78
CA PHE A 70 9.67 1.50 -36.69
C PHE A 70 9.58 0.14 -35.99
N LEU A 71 10.62 -0.25 -35.24
CA LEU A 71 10.63 -1.51 -34.50
C LEU A 71 9.55 -1.53 -33.43
N GLU A 72 9.36 -0.43 -32.70
CA GLU A 72 8.30 -0.31 -31.69
C GLU A 72 6.92 -0.53 -32.32
N ASP A 73 6.61 0.13 -33.43
CA ASP A 73 5.35 -0.03 -34.16
C ASP A 73 5.16 -1.48 -34.62
N LYS A 74 6.21 -2.10 -35.17
CA LYS A 74 6.15 -3.51 -35.59
C LYS A 74 5.99 -4.46 -34.40
N LEU A 75 6.68 -4.22 -33.29
CA LEU A 75 6.52 -5.01 -32.06
C LEU A 75 5.10 -4.89 -31.50
N ARG A 76 4.43 -3.73 -31.63
CA ARG A 76 3.02 -3.56 -31.24
C ARG A 76 2.07 -4.41 -32.09
N GLU A 77 2.37 -4.64 -33.37
CA GLU A 77 1.57 -5.47 -34.28
C GLU A 77 1.84 -6.99 -34.12
N MET A 78 3.04 -7.39 -33.71
CA MET A 78 3.45 -8.80 -33.65
C MET A 78 2.69 -9.64 -32.61
N ARG A 79 2.61 -10.96 -32.81
CA ARG A 79 2.18 -11.89 -31.74
C ARG A 79 3.18 -11.88 -30.58
N TYR A 80 2.76 -12.39 -29.42
CA TYR A 80 3.61 -12.47 -28.25
C TYR A 80 4.85 -13.35 -28.52
N ILE A 81 6.00 -12.70 -28.60
CA ILE A 81 7.33 -13.32 -28.67
C ILE A 81 8.21 -12.47 -27.75
N PRO A 82 8.67 -12.96 -26.58
CA PRO A 82 9.35 -12.13 -25.58
C PRO A 82 10.65 -11.48 -26.06
N GLN A 83 11.45 -12.25 -26.77
CA GLN A 83 12.84 -11.89 -27.08
C GLN A 83 12.99 -10.59 -27.89
N PRO A 84 12.24 -10.33 -28.98
CA PRO A 84 12.32 -9.05 -29.70
C PRO A 84 12.04 -7.82 -28.83
N PHE A 85 11.11 -7.93 -27.87
CA PHE A 85 10.77 -6.85 -26.94
C PHE A 85 11.88 -6.62 -25.92
N GLU A 86 12.43 -7.72 -25.37
CA GLU A 86 13.54 -7.65 -24.41
C GLU A 86 14.81 -7.08 -25.06
N GLN A 87 15.11 -7.49 -26.29
CA GLN A 87 16.25 -6.96 -27.04
C GLN A 87 16.07 -5.46 -27.33
N PHE A 88 14.87 -5.05 -27.77
CA PHE A 88 14.56 -3.64 -27.96
C PHE A 88 14.73 -2.84 -26.68
N ALA A 89 14.13 -3.30 -25.59
CA ALA A 89 14.20 -2.59 -24.31
C ALA A 89 15.63 -2.49 -23.79
N LYS A 90 16.45 -3.54 -23.99
CA LYS A 90 17.87 -3.54 -23.63
C LYS A 90 18.64 -2.46 -24.41
N VAL A 91 18.50 -2.44 -25.73
CA VAL A 91 19.21 -1.47 -26.58
C VAL A 91 18.70 -0.04 -26.34
N ALA A 92 17.39 0.15 -26.22
CA ALA A 92 16.76 1.43 -25.89
C ALA A 92 17.25 1.99 -24.54
N LYS A 93 17.43 1.15 -23.52
CA LYS A 93 18.04 1.57 -22.24
C LYS A 93 19.49 1.98 -22.39
N GLN A 94 20.29 1.24 -23.18
CA GLN A 94 21.71 1.54 -23.40
C GLN A 94 21.93 2.91 -24.07
N ILE A 95 21.00 3.35 -24.91
CA ILE A 95 21.05 4.65 -25.61
C ILE A 95 20.26 5.77 -24.90
N GLY A 96 19.76 5.52 -23.68
CA GLY A 96 19.09 6.53 -22.83
C GLY A 96 17.59 6.72 -23.09
N TRP A 97 16.94 5.87 -23.89
CA TRP A 97 15.50 5.91 -24.15
C TRP A 97 14.69 5.08 -23.14
N HIS A 98 14.87 5.41 -21.86
CA HIS A 98 14.26 4.66 -20.74
C HIS A 98 12.75 4.51 -20.86
N LYS A 99 12.03 5.59 -21.18
CA LYS A 99 10.56 5.58 -21.29
C LYS A 99 10.06 4.65 -22.41
N GLN A 100 10.69 4.67 -23.58
CA GLN A 100 10.30 3.77 -24.69
C GLN A 100 10.58 2.31 -24.35
N ALA A 101 11.69 2.03 -23.67
CA ALA A 101 12.00 0.68 -23.21
C ALA A 101 10.94 0.16 -22.23
N GLU A 102 10.49 1.01 -21.29
CA GLU A 102 9.44 0.68 -20.33
C GLU A 102 8.08 0.48 -21.00
N ASP A 103 7.72 1.35 -21.96
CA ASP A 103 6.47 1.24 -22.71
C ASP A 103 6.41 -0.07 -23.53
N VAL A 104 7.51 -0.45 -24.19
CA VAL A 104 7.61 -1.72 -24.93
C VAL A 104 7.53 -2.94 -24.00
N LEU A 105 8.21 -2.92 -22.85
CA LEU A 105 8.10 -3.99 -21.86
C LEU A 105 6.70 -4.08 -21.23
N GLY A 106 6.02 -2.95 -21.04
CA GLY A 106 4.63 -2.90 -20.62
C GLY A 106 3.71 -3.56 -21.64
N ASN A 107 3.87 -3.23 -22.92
CA ASN A 107 3.12 -3.85 -24.02
C ASN A 107 3.38 -5.36 -24.13
N LEU A 108 4.62 -5.80 -23.88
CA LEU A 108 4.96 -7.23 -23.82
C LEU A 108 4.12 -7.94 -22.76
N LYS A 109 4.03 -7.38 -21.54
CA LYS A 109 3.25 -7.96 -20.44
C LYS A 109 1.75 -7.96 -20.70
N ASP A 110 1.24 -6.91 -21.35
CA ASP A 110 -0.17 -6.87 -21.77
C ASP A 110 -0.51 -7.98 -22.78
N LYS A 111 0.42 -8.28 -23.70
CA LYS A 111 0.28 -9.41 -24.62
C LYS A 111 0.40 -10.77 -23.92
N GLU A 112 1.27 -10.89 -22.91
CA GLU A 112 1.36 -12.09 -22.06
C GLU A 112 0.01 -12.39 -21.38
N ILE A 113 -0.66 -11.36 -20.84
CA ILE A 113 -2.00 -11.50 -20.26
C ILE A 113 -2.99 -12.03 -21.30
N GLN A 114 -3.04 -11.42 -22.48
CA GLN A 114 -3.96 -11.85 -23.54
C GLN A 114 -3.73 -13.30 -23.95
N GLN A 115 -2.47 -13.72 -24.07
CA GLN A 115 -2.12 -15.11 -24.35
C GLN A 115 -2.58 -16.04 -23.21
N LYS A 116 -2.31 -15.71 -21.95
CA LYS A 116 -2.71 -16.54 -20.81
C LYS A 116 -4.22 -16.68 -20.68
N ILE A 117 -4.96 -15.62 -21.01
CA ILE A 117 -6.44 -15.68 -21.11
C ILE A 117 -6.86 -16.62 -22.24
N ALA A 118 -6.26 -16.53 -23.42
CA ALA A 118 -6.55 -17.42 -24.54
C ALA A 118 -6.23 -18.90 -24.22
N GLU A 119 -5.17 -19.14 -23.46
CA GLU A 119 -4.77 -20.47 -22.93
C GLU A 119 -5.67 -20.95 -21.77
N LYS A 120 -6.66 -20.17 -21.34
CA LYS A 120 -7.53 -20.41 -20.16
C LYS A 120 -6.75 -20.54 -18.83
N ASN A 121 -5.54 -20.00 -18.77
CA ASN A 121 -4.72 -19.97 -17.55
C ASN A 121 -5.03 -18.72 -16.71
N LEU A 122 -6.27 -18.68 -16.19
CA LEU A 122 -6.80 -17.54 -15.45
C LEU A 122 -5.99 -17.16 -14.19
N PRO A 123 -5.45 -18.10 -13.38
CA PRO A 123 -4.69 -17.73 -12.18
C PRO A 123 -3.46 -16.88 -12.51
N ILE A 124 -2.71 -17.25 -13.55
CA ILE A 124 -1.53 -16.50 -13.98
C ILE A 124 -1.94 -15.16 -14.57
N ALA A 125 -2.98 -15.13 -15.42
CA ALA A 125 -3.49 -13.89 -15.99
C ALA A 125 -3.96 -12.90 -14.91
N LEU A 126 -4.70 -13.37 -13.90
CA LEU A 126 -5.13 -12.55 -12.77
C LEU A 126 -3.94 -12.03 -11.95
N GLY A 127 -2.93 -12.85 -11.71
CA GLY A 127 -1.70 -12.41 -11.06
C GLY A 127 -1.02 -11.26 -11.81
N LEU A 128 -0.92 -11.38 -13.15
CA LEU A 128 -0.38 -10.33 -14.01
C LEU A 128 -1.26 -9.06 -14.02
N ILE A 129 -2.60 -9.20 -14.04
CA ILE A 129 -3.53 -8.05 -13.95
C ILE A 129 -3.37 -7.32 -12.61
N ILE A 130 -3.26 -8.04 -11.50
CA ILE A 130 -3.00 -7.46 -10.19
C ILE A 130 -1.64 -6.74 -10.20
N GLN A 131 -0.60 -7.38 -10.74
CA GLN A 131 0.74 -6.78 -10.84
C GLN A 131 0.74 -5.49 -11.69
N ARG A 132 -0.04 -5.46 -12.79
CA ARG A 132 -0.26 -4.26 -13.61
C ARG A 132 -0.83 -3.11 -12.79
N PHE A 133 -1.82 -3.39 -11.95
CA PHE A 133 -2.53 -2.39 -11.17
C PHE A 133 -1.76 -1.91 -9.93
N VAL A 134 -1.05 -2.82 -9.26
CA VAL A 134 -0.34 -2.52 -8.01
C VAL A 134 1.02 -1.87 -8.28
N ILE A 135 1.84 -2.44 -9.18
CA ILE A 135 3.23 -2.01 -9.38
C ILE A 135 3.57 -1.66 -10.83
N GLY A 136 2.59 -1.68 -11.75
CA GLY A 136 2.85 -1.42 -13.18
C GLY A 136 3.88 -2.38 -13.76
N TYR A 137 3.83 -3.65 -13.36
CA TYR A 137 4.84 -4.69 -13.67
C TYR A 137 6.26 -4.43 -13.15
N GLY A 138 6.44 -3.42 -12.28
CA GLY A 138 7.75 -2.98 -11.79
C GLY A 138 8.43 -1.95 -12.70
N TYR A 139 7.75 -1.48 -13.76
CA TYR A 139 8.28 -0.46 -14.67
C TYR A 139 7.79 0.95 -14.34
N LYS A 140 6.81 1.11 -13.44
CA LYS A 140 6.22 2.40 -13.06
C LYS A 140 6.28 2.59 -11.55
N ILE A 141 7.41 3.10 -11.06
CA ILE A 141 7.62 3.31 -9.62
C ILE A 141 6.61 4.28 -9.01
N GLU A 142 6.03 5.17 -9.82
CA GLU A 142 5.00 6.12 -9.41
C GLU A 142 3.76 5.41 -8.85
N TYR A 143 3.44 4.21 -9.34
CA TYR A 143 2.29 3.44 -8.86
C TYR A 143 2.47 3.03 -7.40
N SER A 144 3.67 2.61 -7.02
CA SER A 144 3.97 2.27 -5.63
C SER A 144 3.77 3.48 -4.70
N PHE A 145 4.16 4.68 -5.15
CA PHE A 145 3.93 5.91 -4.39
C PHE A 145 2.44 6.22 -4.22
N TYR A 146 1.63 6.09 -5.28
CA TYR A 146 0.17 6.28 -5.19
C TYR A 146 -0.47 5.29 -4.22
N TRP A 147 -0.08 4.02 -4.26
CA TRP A 147 -0.59 3.02 -3.32
C TRP A 147 -0.23 3.33 -1.87
N SER A 148 0.99 3.80 -1.60
CA SER A 148 1.37 4.24 -0.26
C SER A 148 0.48 5.38 0.25
N LEU A 149 0.15 6.36 -0.61
CA LEU A 149 -0.80 7.43 -0.25
C LEU A 149 -2.20 6.88 0.02
N VAL A 150 -2.72 6.00 -0.84
CA VAL A 150 -4.04 5.37 -0.67
C VAL A 150 -4.12 4.63 0.68
N PHE A 151 -3.11 3.84 1.02
CA PHE A 151 -3.08 3.13 2.31
C PHE A 151 -2.99 4.07 3.50
N LEU A 152 -2.26 5.19 3.38
CA LEU A 152 -2.22 6.23 4.41
C LEU A 152 -3.62 6.81 4.64
N PHE A 153 -4.34 7.17 3.57
CA PHE A 153 -5.71 7.68 3.69
C PHE A 153 -6.66 6.63 4.28
N ILE A 154 -6.61 5.38 3.83
CA ILE A 154 -7.43 4.29 4.38
C ILE A 154 -7.15 4.14 5.88
N GLY A 155 -5.88 4.12 6.29
CA GLY A 155 -5.49 4.04 7.70
C GLY A 155 -6.02 5.20 8.53
N PHE A 156 -5.92 6.44 8.00
CA PHE A 156 -6.47 7.63 8.62
C PHE A 156 -8.00 7.53 8.81
N PHE A 157 -8.73 7.12 7.78
CA PHE A 157 -10.19 6.98 7.85
C PHE A 157 -10.63 5.86 8.80
N LEU A 158 -9.93 4.72 8.82
CA LEU A 158 -10.20 3.64 9.76
C LEU A 158 -9.96 4.09 11.22
N ALA A 159 -8.89 4.86 11.47
CA ALA A 159 -8.62 5.44 12.78
C ALA A 159 -9.70 6.46 13.19
N ALA A 160 -10.12 7.33 12.27
CA ALA A 160 -11.20 8.29 12.50
C ALA A 160 -12.54 7.58 12.78
N ALA A 161 -12.88 6.57 11.98
CA ALA A 161 -14.09 5.76 12.16
C ALA A 161 -14.07 5.02 13.51
N LYS A 162 -12.92 4.46 13.90
CA LYS A 162 -12.72 3.86 15.22
C LYS A 162 -12.99 4.88 16.32
N ASN A 163 -12.46 6.10 16.23
CA ASN A 163 -12.70 7.14 17.25
C ASN A 163 -14.18 7.52 17.36
N ILE A 164 -14.89 7.60 16.24
CA ILE A 164 -16.35 7.87 16.22
C ILE A 164 -17.12 6.70 16.87
N LEU A 165 -16.76 5.46 16.53
CA LEU A 165 -17.43 4.27 17.04
C LEU A 165 -17.16 4.07 18.53
N VAL A 166 -15.91 4.29 18.97
CA VAL A 166 -15.51 4.29 20.39
C VAL A 166 -16.29 5.35 21.16
N LYS A 167 -16.38 6.59 20.65
CA LYS A 167 -17.20 7.64 21.28
C LYS A 167 -18.66 7.20 21.41
N LYS A 168 -19.26 6.66 20.35
CA LYS A 168 -20.67 6.23 20.35
C LYS A 168 -20.91 5.07 21.33
N VAL A 169 -20.02 4.08 21.36
CA VAL A 169 -20.06 2.95 22.30
C VAL A 169 -19.90 3.45 23.73
N GLN A 170 -18.96 4.37 23.96
CA GLN A 170 -18.71 4.95 25.27
C GLN A 170 -19.93 5.74 25.77
N THR A 171 -20.58 6.55 24.93
CA THR A 171 -21.85 7.22 25.30
C THR A 171 -22.96 6.23 25.63
N THR A 172 -23.10 5.13 24.87
CA THR A 172 -24.09 4.09 25.22
C THR A 172 -23.72 3.32 26.48
N LEU A 173 -22.43 3.11 26.74
CA LEU A 173 -21.93 2.45 27.94
C LEU A 173 -22.14 3.34 29.16
N GLU A 174 -21.90 4.64 29.05
CA GLU A 174 -22.18 5.65 30.07
C GLU A 174 -23.69 5.72 30.36
N CYS A 175 -24.55 5.70 29.33
CA CYS A 175 -26.01 5.61 29.52
C CYS A 175 -26.42 4.30 30.21
N TRP A 176 -25.81 3.17 29.85
CA TRP A 176 -26.13 1.88 30.47
C TRP A 176 -25.60 1.78 31.90
N GLN A 177 -24.39 2.27 32.17
CA GLN A 177 -23.82 2.41 33.51
C GLN A 177 -24.65 3.39 34.34
N PHE A 178 -25.11 4.51 33.78
CA PHE A 178 -26.02 5.43 34.45
C PHE A 178 -27.36 4.77 34.78
N LEU A 179 -27.92 3.94 33.90
CA LEU A 179 -29.13 3.16 34.19
C LEU A 179 -28.90 2.07 35.25
N GLN A 180 -27.74 1.41 35.24
CA GLN A 180 -27.34 0.44 36.27
C GLN A 180 -27.08 1.12 37.60
N GLU A 181 -26.44 2.28 37.61
CA GLU A 181 -26.24 3.10 38.79
C GLU A 181 -27.57 3.70 39.26
N LEU A 182 -28.50 4.10 38.40
CA LEU A 182 -29.87 4.46 38.83
C LEU A 182 -30.59 3.27 39.46
N LYS A 183 -30.42 2.06 38.90
CA LYS A 183 -31.02 0.84 39.46
C LYS A 183 -30.37 0.45 40.79
N LYS A 184 -29.04 0.53 40.90
CA LYS A 184 -28.27 0.31 42.13
C LYS A 184 -28.43 1.44 43.13
N THR A 185 -28.72 2.66 42.71
CA THR A 185 -29.03 3.79 43.59
C THR A 185 -30.48 3.69 44.02
N ALA A 186 -31.39 3.16 43.21
CA ALA A 186 -32.74 2.84 43.67
C ALA A 186 -32.71 1.67 44.68
N GLN A 187 -32.01 0.57 44.35
CA GLN A 187 -31.83 -0.58 45.25
C GLN A 187 -30.96 -0.24 46.46
N GLY A 188 -29.96 0.59 46.26
CA GLY A 188 -29.01 1.09 47.23
C GLY A 188 -29.65 2.15 48.10
N VAL A 189 -30.53 3.02 47.62
CA VAL A 189 -31.36 3.90 48.45
C VAL A 189 -32.35 3.06 49.23
N LEU A 190 -32.94 2.01 48.66
CA LEU A 190 -33.78 1.07 49.40
C LEU A 190 -32.99 0.34 50.50
N HIS A 191 -31.78 -0.14 50.21
CA HIS A 191 -30.94 -0.90 51.13
C HIS A 191 -30.17 0.00 52.12
N PHE A 192 -29.79 1.21 51.73
CA PHE A 192 -29.17 2.27 52.52
C PHE A 192 -30.20 2.98 53.37
N TYR A 193 -31.46 3.12 52.95
CA TYR A 193 -32.55 3.50 53.84
C TYR A 193 -32.75 2.41 54.91
N TRP A 194 -32.61 1.14 54.53
CA TRP A 194 -32.67 -0.01 55.44
C TRP A 194 -31.48 -0.09 56.42
N ILE A 195 -30.24 0.12 55.94
CA ILE A 195 -29.00 0.14 56.73
C ILE A 195 -28.88 1.46 57.52
N MET A 196 -29.25 2.62 56.98
CA MET A 196 -29.35 3.87 57.75
C MET A 196 -30.38 3.74 58.86
N LEU A 197 -31.53 3.09 58.64
CA LEU A 197 -32.47 2.80 59.72
C LEU A 197 -31.86 1.90 60.81
N LEU A 198 -30.94 1.01 60.44
CA LEU A 198 -30.28 0.09 61.37
C LEU A 198 -29.03 0.67 62.06
N GLU A 199 -28.27 1.54 61.39
CA GLU A 199 -26.92 1.97 61.81
C GLU A 199 -26.83 3.45 62.23
N LYS A 200 -27.76 4.32 61.78
CA LYS A 200 -28.04 5.62 62.45
C LYS A 200 -28.44 5.42 63.91
N ARG A 201 -28.85 4.20 64.27
CA ARG A 201 -29.13 3.78 65.63
C ARG A 201 -27.87 3.62 66.50
N ASN A 202 -26.69 3.41 65.92
CA ASN A 202 -25.49 3.03 66.66
C ASN A 202 -24.33 4.04 66.64
N ASP A 203 -23.83 4.56 65.49
CA ASP A 203 -22.85 5.68 65.50
C ASP A 203 -22.62 6.36 64.11
N PRO A 204 -23.21 7.54 63.85
CA PRO A 204 -23.23 8.17 62.53
C PRO A 204 -21.91 8.85 62.11
N LYS A 205 -20.99 9.17 63.03
CA LYS A 205 -19.76 9.92 62.67
C LYS A 205 -18.71 9.05 61.99
N LYS A 206 -18.61 7.77 62.38
CA LYS A 206 -17.61 6.83 61.85
C LYS A 206 -17.85 6.49 60.38
N TYR A 207 -19.11 6.53 59.96
CA TYR A 207 -19.53 6.19 58.61
C TYR A 207 -19.07 7.21 57.54
N TYR A 208 -19.22 8.50 57.83
CA TYR A 208 -18.77 9.56 56.92
C TYR A 208 -17.24 9.59 56.77
N MET A 209 -16.52 9.18 57.80
CA MET A 209 -15.05 9.14 57.79
C MET A 209 -14.51 8.10 56.80
N ILE A 210 -15.08 6.89 56.77
CA ILE A 210 -14.60 5.78 55.93
C ILE A 210 -14.82 6.05 54.42
N ILE A 211 -15.94 6.67 54.06
CA ILE A 211 -16.26 6.99 52.66
C ILE A 211 -15.37 8.13 52.15
N TRP A 212 -15.15 9.15 52.98
CA TRP A 212 -14.30 10.28 52.62
C TRP A 212 -12.83 9.85 52.46
N GLU A 213 -12.30 9.02 53.37
CA GLU A 213 -10.93 8.53 53.28
C GLU A 213 -10.70 7.65 52.05
N SER A 214 -11.67 6.81 51.67
CA SER A 214 -11.58 5.98 50.47
C SER A 214 -11.57 6.81 49.17
N PHE A 215 -12.31 7.93 49.17
CA PHE A 215 -12.35 8.85 48.03
C PHE A 215 -11.05 9.65 47.88
N VAL A 216 -10.56 10.23 48.99
CA VAL A 216 -9.30 11.01 49.00
C VAL A 216 -8.11 10.13 48.60
N TYR A 217 -8.06 8.89 49.08
CA TYR A 217 -7.03 7.93 48.69
C TYR A 217 -7.01 7.63 47.17
N THR A 218 -8.20 7.55 46.56
CA THR A 218 -8.32 7.28 45.12
C THR A 218 -7.86 8.48 44.29
N LEU A 219 -8.08 9.72 44.77
CA LEU A 219 -7.60 10.93 44.11
C LEU A 219 -6.08 11.08 44.18
N ASP A 220 -5.47 10.74 45.33
CA ASP A 220 -4.02 10.73 45.52
C ASP A 220 -3.31 9.76 44.55
N ALA A 221 -3.89 8.57 44.35
CA ALA A 221 -3.34 7.57 43.43
C ALA A 221 -3.47 7.96 41.93
N LEU A 222 -4.35 8.91 41.60
CA LEU A 222 -4.63 9.31 40.22
C LEU A 222 -3.80 10.52 39.77
N LEU A 223 -3.28 11.30 40.72
CA LEU A 223 -2.52 12.52 40.49
C LEU A 223 -1.13 12.42 41.17
N PRO A 224 -0.18 11.65 40.62
CA PRO A 224 1.09 11.34 41.29
C PRO A 224 2.02 12.55 41.55
N ILE A 225 1.63 13.73 41.06
CA ILE A 225 2.39 14.99 41.20
C ILE A 225 1.90 15.80 42.41
N ILE A 226 0.66 15.58 42.88
CA ILE A 226 0.04 16.33 43.97
C ILE A 226 -0.19 15.36 45.14
N GLU A 227 0.61 15.49 46.19
CA GLU A 227 0.44 14.70 47.41
C GLU A 227 -0.62 15.37 48.29
N LEU A 228 -1.84 14.81 48.34
CA LEU A 228 -2.93 15.32 49.17
C LEU A 228 -2.79 14.85 50.63
N GLU A 229 -2.35 13.62 50.89
CA GLU A 229 -2.17 13.13 52.27
C GLU A 229 -0.99 12.14 52.44
N GLN A 230 -0.04 12.46 53.33
CA GLN A 230 1.19 11.67 53.54
C GLN A 230 0.92 10.22 54.01
N LYS A 231 -0.20 9.99 54.71
CA LYS A 231 -0.57 8.67 55.27
C LYS A 231 -0.78 7.58 54.21
N HIS A 232 -1.01 7.97 52.95
CA HIS A 232 -1.29 7.04 51.85
C HIS A 232 -0.02 6.39 51.26
N LYS A 233 1.18 6.89 51.61
CA LYS A 233 2.47 6.31 51.16
C LYS A 233 2.85 5.03 51.87
N ASP A 234 2.43 4.87 53.12
CA ASP A 234 2.83 3.75 53.97
C ASP A 234 1.85 2.57 53.91
N ILE A 235 0.82 2.66 53.05
CA ILE A 235 -0.14 1.58 52.85
C ILE A 235 0.55 0.48 52.04
N GLN A 236 1.01 -0.57 52.74
CA GLN A 236 1.50 -1.78 52.11
C GLN A 236 0.34 -2.45 51.36
N VAL A 237 0.31 -2.24 50.04
CA VAL A 237 -0.70 -2.83 49.15
C VAL A 237 -0.64 -4.35 49.30
N SER A 238 -1.80 -4.94 49.64
CA SER A 238 -1.91 -6.37 49.92
C SER A 238 -1.27 -7.23 48.82
N GLU A 239 -0.76 -8.41 49.18
CA GLU A 239 -0.08 -9.32 48.23
C GLU A 239 -0.97 -9.82 47.08
N ASN A 240 -2.26 -9.44 47.08
CA ASN A 240 -3.16 -9.75 46.00
C ASN A 240 -2.73 -9.03 44.70
N ILE A 241 -2.29 -9.83 43.73
CA ILE A 241 -1.83 -9.41 42.41
C ILE A 241 -2.85 -8.52 41.69
N PHE A 242 -4.15 -8.74 41.87
CA PHE A 242 -5.19 -7.92 41.25
C PHE A 242 -5.25 -6.50 41.81
N ILE A 243 -5.10 -6.36 43.13
CA ILE A 243 -5.12 -5.05 43.80
C ILE A 243 -3.85 -4.26 43.42
N LYS A 244 -2.68 -4.90 43.42
CA LYS A 244 -1.44 -4.29 42.92
C LYS A 244 -1.56 -3.86 41.46
N SER A 245 -2.09 -4.72 40.60
CA SER A 245 -2.28 -4.40 39.17
C SER A 245 -3.23 -3.22 38.96
N TYR A 246 -4.28 -3.11 39.77
CA TYR A 246 -5.20 -1.97 39.76
C TYR A 246 -4.51 -0.64 40.12
N PHE A 247 -3.67 -0.61 41.15
CA PHE A 247 -2.92 0.59 41.53
C PHE A 247 -1.83 0.98 40.51
N TYR A 248 -1.12 0.00 39.92
CA TYR A 248 -0.17 0.29 38.84
C TYR A 248 -0.87 0.84 37.60
N PHE A 249 -2.06 0.33 37.28
CA PHE A 249 -2.86 0.82 36.17
C PHE A 249 -3.34 2.26 36.42
N LEU A 250 -3.84 2.57 37.62
CA LEU A 250 -4.25 3.93 38.00
C LEU A 250 -3.09 4.94 37.91
N ASN A 251 -1.91 4.58 38.44
CA ASN A 251 -0.72 5.42 38.34
C ASN A 251 -0.31 5.68 36.89
N LEU A 252 -0.31 4.64 36.05
CA LEU A 252 0.01 4.76 34.63
C LEU A 252 -0.99 5.67 33.90
N TRP A 253 -2.27 5.58 34.24
CA TRP A 253 -3.32 6.46 33.72
C TRP A 253 -3.14 7.91 34.16
N GLY A 254 -2.72 8.15 35.41
CA GLY A 254 -2.39 9.50 35.89
C GLY A 254 -1.32 10.18 35.05
N TYR A 255 -0.22 9.48 34.74
CA TYR A 255 0.83 10.01 33.86
C TYR A 255 0.35 10.26 32.43
N LEU A 256 -0.52 9.38 31.91
CA LEU A 256 -1.11 9.53 30.58
C LEU A 256 -2.03 10.75 30.47
N VAL A 257 -2.90 10.95 31.47
CA VAL A 257 -3.78 12.11 31.56
C VAL A 257 -2.96 13.39 31.70
N PHE A 258 -1.93 13.39 32.54
CA PHE A 258 -1.04 14.53 32.68
C PHE A 258 -0.31 14.88 31.39
N ALA A 259 0.27 13.89 30.69
CA ALA A 259 0.95 14.10 29.41
C ALA A 259 0.01 14.64 28.32
N LEU A 260 -1.27 14.25 28.35
CA LEU A 260 -2.31 14.76 27.44
C LEU A 260 -2.74 16.19 27.78
N LEU A 261 -2.75 16.57 29.05
CA LEU A 261 -3.12 17.91 29.51
C LEU A 261 -1.97 18.92 29.47
N LEU A 262 -0.71 18.45 29.49
CA LEU A 262 0.48 19.31 29.46
C LEU A 262 0.49 20.33 28.29
N PRO A 263 0.12 19.97 27.04
CA PRO A 263 0.08 20.92 25.93
C PRO A 263 -1.08 21.93 26.01
N LEU A 264 -2.07 21.72 26.88
CA LEU A 264 -3.20 22.65 27.07
C LEU A 264 -2.89 23.74 28.11
N LEU A 265 -1.79 23.60 28.85
CA LEU A 265 -1.37 24.53 29.91
C LEU A 265 -0.38 25.60 29.42
N PHE A 266 0.11 25.50 28.17
CA PHE A 266 1.03 26.44 27.51
C PHE A 266 0.41 26.98 26.23
#